data_AF-A0A2R6F5C3-F1
#
_entry.id   AF-A0A2R6F5C3-F1
#
_cell.length_a   1.000
_cell.length_b   1.000
_cell.length_c   1.000
_cell.angle_alpha   90.00
_cell.angle_beta   90.00
_cell.angle_gamma   90.00
#
_symmetry.space_group_name_H-M   'P 1'
#
loop_
_entity.id
_entity.type
_entity.pdbx_description
1 polymer ?
#
loop_
_entity_poly.entity_id
_entity_poly.type
_entity_poly.pdbx_seq_one_letter_code
_entity_poly.pdbx_strand_id
1 'polypeptide(L)'
;GTSQLPKFADDAYRVGGHNDEPYDDDDLWLCPTAEVPVTNMYAEDILLADDLPLKHQAYSPNFRREAGEHGTETRGLARVHQFNKVELVNFVEPEDSDERLEALVEEAEAVLKRLGLPYRVVLLCDGDLTFASARTYDIEVWAPADDMEHGPERGGRWLEVSSASNFEAFQSRRIGLRYRPERHESAEYLHTLNASGTALPRVMVALLEYYQNGDGTITVPEVLRPYMGGQERIEGHDPVGESAVGAGRRE
;
A
#
# COMPACT_ATOMS: atom_id res chain seq x y z
N GLY A 1 -13.07 7.00 -11.65
CA GLY A 1 -12.00 6.39 -12.45
C GLY A 1 -11.50 5.08 -11.90
N THR A 2 -10.90 5.09 -10.72
CA THR A 2 -10.01 4.07 -10.14
C THR A 2 -10.71 2.96 -9.34
N SER A 3 -11.97 2.65 -9.67
CA SER A 3 -12.76 1.53 -9.13
C SER A 3 -13.40 1.67 -7.75
N GLN A 4 -13.12 2.71 -6.96
CA GLN A 4 -13.71 2.86 -5.62
C GLN A 4 -15.24 3.06 -5.68
N LEU A 5 -15.72 3.92 -6.58
CA LEU A 5 -17.15 4.17 -6.75
C LEU A 5 -17.74 3.42 -7.96
N PRO A 6 -19.02 2.98 -7.89
CA PRO A 6 -19.92 3.10 -6.72
C PRO A 6 -19.79 1.95 -5.71
N LYS A 7 -19.13 0.85 -6.05
CA LYS A 7 -19.18 -0.42 -5.30
C LYS A 7 -18.63 -0.33 -3.88
N PHE A 8 -17.60 0.48 -3.65
CA PHE A 8 -16.88 0.56 -2.36
C PHE A 8 -17.07 1.91 -1.68
N ALA A 9 -18.19 2.60 -1.94
CA ALA A 9 -18.51 3.88 -1.30
C ALA A 9 -18.52 3.76 0.24
N ASP A 10 -19.01 2.63 0.77
CA ASP A 10 -19.09 2.39 2.22
C ASP A 10 -17.73 2.32 2.93
N ASP A 11 -16.65 2.04 2.19
CA ASP A 11 -15.29 2.01 2.74
C ASP A 11 -14.59 3.37 2.69
N ALA A 12 -15.15 4.35 1.98
CA ALA A 12 -14.61 5.69 1.85
C ALA A 12 -15.23 6.67 2.86
N TYR A 13 -14.44 7.64 3.33
CA TYR A 13 -14.93 8.75 4.14
C TYR A 13 -15.39 9.90 3.22
N ARG A 14 -16.71 10.17 3.19
CA ARG A 14 -17.28 11.39 2.59
C ARG A 14 -17.02 12.59 3.49
N VAL A 15 -16.69 13.73 2.90
CA VAL A 15 -16.43 14.98 3.62
C VAL A 15 -17.73 15.78 3.69
N GLY A 16 -18.19 16.09 4.91
CA GLY A 16 -19.33 17.00 5.12
C GLY A 16 -20.71 16.38 4.90
N GLY A 17 -20.81 15.08 4.59
CA GLY A 17 -22.07 14.35 4.42
C GLY A 17 -21.96 12.90 4.87
N HIS A 18 -23.06 12.16 4.78
CA HIS A 18 -23.09 10.72 5.10
C HIS A 18 -23.15 9.85 3.84
N ASN A 19 -22.69 8.60 3.92
CA ASN A 19 -22.63 7.70 2.75
C ASN A 19 -24.01 7.17 2.34
N ASP A 20 -25.04 7.31 3.18
CA ASP A 20 -26.44 6.94 2.94
C ASP A 20 -27.27 8.07 2.30
N GLU A 21 -26.73 9.29 2.27
CA GLU A 21 -27.32 10.41 1.56
C GLU A 21 -27.02 10.33 0.06
N PRO A 22 -27.90 10.83 -0.84
CA PRO A 22 -27.61 10.91 -2.26
C PRO A 22 -26.26 11.62 -2.55
N TYR A 23 -25.58 11.18 -3.59
CA TYR A 23 -24.34 11.79 -4.05
C TYR A 23 -24.62 12.98 -4.97
N ASP A 24 -23.80 14.01 -4.82
CA ASP A 24 -23.70 15.18 -5.68
C ASP A 24 -22.31 15.20 -6.34
N ASP A 25 -22.18 15.87 -7.48
CA ASP A 25 -20.93 15.98 -8.22
C ASP A 25 -19.86 16.78 -7.44
N ASP A 26 -20.27 17.66 -6.52
CA ASP A 26 -19.38 18.46 -5.68
C ASP A 26 -18.94 17.73 -4.38
N ASP A 27 -19.38 16.48 -4.17
CA ASP A 27 -18.99 15.70 -2.99
C ASP A 27 -17.50 15.37 -2.99
N LEU A 28 -16.86 15.61 -1.84
CA LEU A 28 -15.47 15.27 -1.62
C LEU A 28 -15.33 14.00 -0.78
N TRP A 29 -14.31 13.22 -1.11
CA TRP A 29 -13.97 11.98 -0.43
C TRP A 29 -12.50 12.02 -0.02
N LEU A 30 -12.19 11.53 1.19
CA LEU A 30 -10.80 11.34 1.58
C LEU A 30 -10.20 10.18 0.78
N CYS A 31 -8.99 10.38 0.26
CA CYS A 31 -8.33 9.40 -0.58
C CYS A 31 -7.94 8.13 0.21
N PRO A 32 -8.32 6.92 -0.25
CA PRO A 32 -7.92 5.67 0.39
C PRO A 32 -6.52 5.18 -0.04
N THR A 33 -5.94 5.83 -1.05
CA THR A 33 -4.60 5.60 -1.60
C THR A 33 -4.24 6.78 -2.53
N ALA A 34 -2.95 7.13 -2.67
CA ALA A 34 -2.49 8.10 -3.66
C ALA A 34 -2.72 7.64 -5.12
N GLU A 35 -2.93 6.34 -5.35
CA GLU A 35 -3.30 5.81 -6.67
C GLU A 35 -4.57 6.49 -7.23
N VAL A 36 -5.53 6.85 -6.38
CA VAL A 36 -6.74 7.57 -6.80
C VAL A 36 -6.40 8.92 -7.45
N PRO A 37 -5.83 9.91 -6.74
CA PRO A 37 -5.56 11.20 -7.36
C PRO A 37 -4.50 11.10 -8.46
N VAL A 38 -3.43 10.32 -8.28
CA VAL A 38 -2.32 10.26 -9.26
C VAL A 38 -2.79 9.72 -10.60
N THR A 39 -3.60 8.67 -10.62
CA THR A 39 -4.17 8.11 -11.85
C THR A 39 -5.13 9.10 -12.53
N ASN A 40 -5.93 9.84 -11.75
CA ASN A 40 -6.91 10.78 -12.30
C ASN A 40 -6.30 12.15 -12.69
N MET A 41 -5.01 12.44 -12.41
CA MET A 41 -4.35 13.65 -12.93
C MET A 41 -4.36 13.70 -14.47
N TYR A 42 -4.43 12.53 -15.10
CA TYR A 42 -4.43 12.34 -16.55
C TYR A 42 -5.83 11.99 -17.10
N ALA A 43 -6.89 12.26 -16.35
CA ALA A 43 -8.24 12.01 -16.85
C ALA A 43 -8.48 12.81 -18.15
N GLU A 44 -9.04 12.12 -19.16
CA GLU A 44 -9.36 12.64 -20.48
C GLU A 44 -8.16 13.06 -21.36
N ASP A 45 -6.94 12.86 -20.89
CA ASP A 45 -5.73 13.17 -21.66
C ASP A 45 -5.47 12.15 -22.79
N ILE A 46 -4.74 12.62 -23.81
CA ILE A 46 -4.16 11.78 -24.86
C ILE A 46 -2.64 12.00 -24.84
N LEU A 47 -1.92 11.02 -24.31
CA LEU A 47 -0.46 10.99 -24.28
C LEU A 47 0.13 10.54 -25.63
N LEU A 48 1.44 10.67 -25.78
CA LEU A 48 2.20 10.07 -26.89
C LEU A 48 2.99 8.87 -26.37
N ALA A 49 3.33 7.92 -27.25
CA ALA A 49 4.23 6.81 -26.90
C ALA A 49 5.55 7.32 -26.30
N ASP A 50 6.12 8.40 -26.84
CA ASP A 50 7.35 9.04 -26.34
C ASP A 50 7.24 9.55 -24.88
N ASP A 51 6.02 9.73 -24.34
CA ASP A 51 5.81 10.11 -22.95
C ASP A 51 5.85 8.90 -22.00
N LEU A 52 5.72 7.68 -22.52
CA LEU A 52 5.64 6.44 -21.75
C LEU A 52 7.02 5.74 -21.67
N PRO A 53 7.35 5.05 -20.56
CA PRO A 53 6.53 4.90 -19.35
C PRO A 53 6.55 6.15 -18.47
N LEU A 54 5.38 6.57 -17.98
CA LEU A 54 5.30 7.54 -16.88
C LEU A 54 5.32 6.81 -15.55
N LYS A 55 6.17 7.28 -14.63
CA LYS A 55 6.35 6.67 -13.31
C LYS A 55 6.26 7.74 -12.23
N HIS A 56 5.23 7.65 -11.40
CA HIS A 56 4.99 8.56 -10.29
C HIS A 56 5.23 7.88 -8.96
N GLN A 57 5.71 8.67 -8.00
CA GLN A 57 5.85 8.27 -6.61
C GLN A 57 5.16 9.33 -5.76
N ALA A 58 4.23 8.91 -4.91
CA ALA A 58 3.43 9.84 -4.12
C ALA A 58 3.33 9.38 -2.67
N TYR A 59 3.74 10.24 -1.75
CA TYR A 59 3.47 10.08 -0.34
C TYR A 59 2.13 10.75 0.02
N SER A 60 1.23 10.02 0.68
CA SER A 60 -0.01 10.58 1.20
C SER A 60 -0.44 9.93 2.52
N PRO A 61 -1.16 10.66 3.39
CA PRO A 61 -2.08 10.03 4.32
C PRO A 61 -3.25 9.42 3.54
N ASN A 62 -3.72 8.26 4.00
CA ASN A 62 -4.76 7.46 3.37
C ASN A 62 -5.82 7.13 4.41
N PHE A 63 -7.08 7.11 3.97
CA PHE A 63 -8.22 7.02 4.86
C PHE A 63 -9.15 5.88 4.41
N ARG A 64 -9.41 4.93 5.31
CA ARG A 64 -10.31 3.79 5.05
C ARG A 64 -11.22 3.56 6.25
N ARG A 65 -12.50 3.35 5.99
CA ARG A 65 -13.48 3.10 7.06
C ARG A 65 -13.33 1.69 7.64
N GLU A 66 -12.68 0.77 6.93
CA GLU A 66 -12.51 -0.62 7.35
C GLU A 66 -13.88 -1.26 7.65
N ALA A 67 -14.87 -0.92 6.80
CA ALA A 67 -16.25 -1.32 7.00
C ALA A 67 -16.39 -2.84 6.81
N GLY A 68 -16.89 -3.54 7.84
CA GLY A 68 -17.06 -5.00 7.83
C GLY A 68 -16.01 -5.78 8.61
N GLU A 69 -14.90 -5.15 8.99
CA GLU A 69 -13.76 -5.79 9.69
C GLU A 69 -13.85 -5.70 11.23
N HIS A 70 -15.07 -5.77 11.79
CA HIS A 70 -15.24 -5.60 13.22
C HIS A 70 -14.62 -6.76 14.02
N GLY A 71 -13.53 -6.47 14.74
CA GLY A 71 -12.84 -7.42 15.62
C GLY A 71 -11.57 -8.05 15.01
N THR A 72 -11.26 -7.78 13.75
CA THR A 72 -10.03 -8.25 13.08
C THR A 72 -8.87 -7.27 13.35
N GLU A 73 -7.71 -7.78 13.80
CA GLU A 73 -6.46 -7.00 13.94
C GLU A 73 -6.58 -5.68 14.72
N THR A 74 -7.42 -5.65 15.76
CA THR A 74 -7.78 -4.41 16.49
C THR A 74 -6.65 -3.84 17.36
N ARG A 75 -5.57 -4.60 17.61
CA ARG A 75 -4.43 -4.19 18.45
C ARG A 75 -3.30 -3.64 17.59
N GLY A 76 -2.81 -2.44 17.95
CA GLY A 76 -1.60 -1.87 17.38
C GLY A 76 -1.83 -1.10 16.09
N LEU A 77 -0.87 -1.20 15.15
CA LEU A 77 -0.81 -0.39 13.93
C LEU A 77 -1.23 -1.14 12.67
N ALA A 78 -1.50 -2.45 12.75
CA ALA A 78 -1.69 -3.30 11.57
C ALA A 78 -2.90 -2.89 10.72
N ARG A 79 -3.98 -2.44 11.37
CA ARG A 79 -5.21 -1.97 10.74
C ARG A 79 -5.72 -0.73 11.46
N VAL A 80 -5.74 0.41 10.76
CA VAL A 80 -6.11 1.72 11.29
C VAL A 80 -6.84 2.53 10.23
N HIS A 81 -7.70 3.45 10.65
CA HIS A 81 -8.48 4.28 9.72
C HIS A 81 -7.64 5.27 8.92
N GLN A 82 -6.53 5.73 9.49
CA GLN A 82 -5.60 6.64 8.83
C GLN A 82 -4.20 6.05 8.86
N PHE A 83 -3.56 6.00 7.71
CA PHE A 83 -2.19 5.55 7.58
C PHE A 83 -1.44 6.25 6.46
N ASN A 84 -0.12 6.35 6.59
CA ASN A 84 0.73 6.89 5.55
C ASN A 84 1.21 5.79 4.60
N LYS A 85 1.36 6.13 3.33
CA LYS A 85 1.86 5.22 2.30
C LYS A 85 2.66 6.01 1.27
N VAL A 86 3.73 5.41 0.76
CA VAL A 86 4.34 5.83 -0.50
C VAL A 86 3.79 4.92 -1.58
N GLU A 87 3.12 5.50 -2.57
CA GLU A 87 2.56 4.78 -3.71
C GLU A 87 3.46 4.93 -4.93
N LEU A 88 3.61 3.86 -5.68
CA LEU A 88 4.21 3.82 -7.00
C LEU A 88 3.08 3.68 -8.03
N VAL A 89 2.98 4.57 -9.01
CA VAL A 89 1.93 4.53 -10.05
C VAL A 89 2.59 4.65 -11.42
N ASN A 90 2.37 3.65 -12.27
CA ASN A 90 2.96 3.59 -13.60
C ASN A 90 1.88 3.60 -14.68
N PHE A 91 2.20 4.26 -15.79
CA PHE A 91 1.40 4.30 -17.02
C PHE A 91 2.30 3.82 -18.15
N VAL A 92 1.86 2.80 -18.89
CA VAL A 92 2.69 2.12 -19.88
C VAL A 92 1.88 1.70 -21.10
N GLU A 93 2.58 1.44 -22.20
CA GLU A 93 2.00 0.81 -23.37
C GLU A 93 1.46 -0.58 -23.01
N PRO A 94 0.33 -1.02 -23.60
CA PRO A 94 -0.29 -2.31 -23.27
C PRO A 94 0.66 -3.51 -23.33
N GLU A 95 1.50 -3.57 -24.36
CA GLU A 95 2.48 -4.64 -24.61
C GLU A 95 3.53 -4.78 -23.50
N ASP A 96 3.88 -3.68 -22.83
CA ASP A 96 4.94 -3.63 -21.82
C ASP A 96 4.41 -3.87 -20.40
N SER A 97 3.09 -3.94 -20.23
CA SER A 97 2.47 -3.91 -18.89
C SER A 97 2.84 -5.11 -18.00
N ASP A 98 3.00 -6.30 -18.56
CA ASP A 98 3.40 -7.49 -17.80
C ASP A 98 4.86 -7.40 -17.34
N GLU A 99 5.79 -6.98 -18.21
CA GLU A 99 7.18 -6.76 -17.83
C GLU A 99 7.31 -5.62 -16.81
N ARG A 100 6.50 -4.57 -16.98
CA ARG A 100 6.44 -3.46 -16.02
C ARG A 100 5.97 -3.92 -14.65
N LEU A 101 5.03 -4.86 -14.56
CA LEU A 101 4.56 -5.38 -13.28
C LEU A 101 5.70 -6.07 -12.52
N GLU A 102 6.48 -6.92 -13.17
CA GLU A 102 7.62 -7.60 -12.55
C GLU A 102 8.65 -6.59 -12.01
N ALA A 103 9.00 -5.58 -12.81
CA ALA A 103 9.93 -4.54 -12.37
C ALA A 103 9.32 -3.61 -11.29
N LEU A 104 8.00 -3.47 -11.22
CA LEU A 104 7.31 -2.72 -10.16
C LEU A 104 7.34 -3.50 -8.84
N VAL A 105 7.24 -4.83 -8.88
CA VAL A 105 7.47 -5.69 -7.71
C VAL A 105 8.90 -5.48 -7.19
N GLU A 106 9.91 -5.54 -8.06
CA GLU A 106 11.31 -5.33 -7.66
C GLU A 106 11.54 -3.96 -7.00
N GLU A 107 10.90 -2.91 -7.52
CA GLU A 107 10.95 -1.56 -6.96
C GLU A 107 10.35 -1.49 -5.55
N ALA A 108 9.22 -2.16 -5.32
CA ALA A 108 8.61 -2.24 -4.00
C ALA A 108 9.45 -3.09 -3.02
N GLU A 109 10.01 -4.21 -3.48
CA GLU A 109 10.93 -5.04 -2.68
C GLU A 109 12.20 -4.30 -2.27
N ALA A 110 12.68 -3.35 -3.08
CA ALA A 110 13.94 -2.64 -2.85
C ALA A 110 13.99 -1.95 -1.47
N VAL A 111 12.85 -1.48 -0.97
CA VAL A 111 12.73 -0.92 0.38
C VAL A 111 13.02 -1.98 1.44
N LEU A 112 12.38 -3.15 1.35
CA LEU A 112 12.56 -4.25 2.31
C LEU A 112 13.99 -4.83 2.26
N LYS A 113 14.55 -4.99 1.05
CA LYS A 113 15.94 -5.42 0.83
C LYS A 113 16.92 -4.48 1.54
N ARG A 114 16.74 -3.16 1.41
CA ARG A 114 17.60 -2.16 2.07
C ARG A 114 17.40 -2.13 3.59
N LEU A 115 16.17 -2.34 4.06
CA LEU A 115 15.86 -2.45 5.49
C LEU A 115 16.31 -3.77 6.11
N GLY A 116 16.79 -4.73 5.32
CA GLY A 116 17.22 -6.05 5.81
C GLY A 116 16.07 -6.89 6.39
N LEU A 117 14.83 -6.60 6.01
CA LEU A 117 13.66 -7.32 6.52
C LEU A 117 13.39 -8.57 5.67
N PRO A 118 13.19 -9.76 6.27
CA PRO A 118 12.78 -10.95 5.53
C PRO A 118 11.35 -10.77 5.00
N TYR A 119 11.10 -11.18 3.76
CA TYR A 119 9.79 -11.09 3.13
C TYR A 119 9.59 -12.23 2.12
N ARG A 120 8.35 -12.38 1.63
CA ARG A 120 8.00 -13.23 0.48
C ARG A 120 7.20 -12.44 -0.55
N VAL A 121 7.16 -12.93 -1.78
CA VAL A 121 6.30 -12.43 -2.86
C VAL A 121 5.30 -13.52 -3.21
N VAL A 122 4.02 -13.17 -3.27
CA VAL A 122 2.91 -14.10 -3.52
C VAL A 122 2.12 -13.61 -4.73
N LEU A 123 2.00 -14.45 -5.75
CA LEU A 123 1.04 -14.21 -6.85
C LEU A 123 -0.35 -14.60 -6.35
N LEU A 124 -1.30 -13.66 -6.41
CA LEU A 124 -2.65 -13.91 -5.93
C LEU A 124 -3.43 -14.84 -6.87
N CYS A 125 -4.30 -15.67 -6.28
CA CYS A 125 -5.27 -16.44 -7.05
C CYS A 125 -6.44 -15.55 -7.50
N ASP A 126 -7.20 -16.02 -8.48
CA ASP A 126 -8.33 -15.29 -9.07
C ASP A 126 -9.37 -14.82 -8.04
N GLY A 127 -9.69 -15.67 -7.07
CA GLY A 127 -10.65 -15.38 -6.01
C GLY A 127 -10.21 -14.31 -5.01
N ASP A 128 -8.93 -13.96 -4.99
CA ASP A 128 -8.34 -12.99 -4.05
C ASP A 128 -7.93 -11.66 -4.73
N LEU A 129 -8.16 -11.55 -6.05
CA LEU A 129 -7.90 -10.31 -6.77
C LEU A 129 -8.89 -9.20 -6.37
N THR A 130 -8.37 -7.98 -6.33
CA THR A 130 -9.20 -6.79 -6.15
C THR A 130 -10.05 -6.54 -7.40
N PHE A 131 -11.17 -5.82 -7.25
CA PHE A 131 -12.19 -5.66 -8.29
C PHE A 131 -11.69 -5.15 -9.66
N ALA A 132 -10.61 -4.37 -9.68
CA ALA A 132 -10.07 -3.80 -10.91
C ALA A 132 -8.84 -4.53 -11.45
N SER A 133 -8.18 -5.35 -10.64
CA SER A 133 -6.88 -5.92 -10.99
C SER A 133 -7.03 -7.11 -11.94
N ALA A 134 -6.18 -7.15 -12.97
CA ALA A 134 -6.02 -8.31 -13.85
C ALA A 134 -4.97 -9.30 -13.31
N ARG A 135 -3.94 -8.79 -12.63
CA ARG A 135 -2.88 -9.58 -11.98
C ARG A 135 -2.30 -8.80 -10.80
N THR A 136 -2.12 -9.46 -9.67
CA THR A 136 -1.56 -8.85 -8.45
C THR A 136 -0.52 -9.75 -7.81
N TYR A 137 0.58 -9.12 -7.38
CA TYR A 137 1.55 -9.70 -6.46
C TYR A 137 1.49 -8.98 -5.12
N ASP A 138 1.36 -9.75 -4.04
CA ASP A 138 1.51 -9.24 -2.69
C ASP A 138 2.93 -9.48 -2.19
N ILE A 139 3.50 -8.46 -1.53
CA ILE A 139 4.78 -8.53 -0.85
C ILE A 139 4.50 -8.52 0.64
N GLU A 140 4.87 -9.60 1.30
CA GLU A 140 4.56 -9.80 2.70
C GLU A 140 5.84 -9.88 3.53
N VAL A 141 5.99 -8.96 4.48
CA VAL A 141 7.12 -8.91 5.39
C VAL A 141 6.89 -9.82 6.58
N TRP A 142 7.95 -10.45 7.08
CA TRP A 142 7.88 -11.26 8.29
C TRP A 142 7.91 -10.39 9.55
N ALA A 143 7.01 -10.69 10.49
CA ALA A 143 6.94 -10.07 11.80
C ALA A 143 6.97 -11.17 12.90
N PRO A 144 7.98 -11.19 13.79
CA PRO A 144 8.24 -12.32 14.69
C PRO A 144 7.39 -12.40 15.97
N ALA A 145 6.65 -11.37 16.38
CA ALA A 145 6.10 -11.32 17.74
C ALA A 145 4.86 -12.20 17.96
N ASP A 146 3.99 -12.32 16.96
CA ASP A 146 2.73 -13.06 17.06
C ASP A 146 2.68 -14.17 15.99
N ASP A 147 2.31 -15.39 16.40
CA ASP A 147 2.12 -16.51 15.49
C ASP A 147 0.79 -16.43 14.73
N MET A 148 0.82 -16.80 13.45
CA MET A 148 -0.36 -16.97 12.59
C MET A 148 -0.47 -18.43 12.15
N GLU A 149 -1.69 -18.97 12.05
CA GLU A 149 -1.94 -20.38 11.68
C GLU A 149 -1.27 -20.78 10.36
N HIS A 150 -1.24 -19.86 9.39
CA HIS A 150 -0.57 -20.02 8.10
C HIS A 150 0.71 -19.17 7.99
N GLY A 151 1.35 -18.92 9.13
CA GLY A 151 2.61 -18.21 9.23
C GLY A 151 3.82 -19.02 8.76
N PRO A 152 5.02 -18.42 8.79
CA PRO A 152 6.25 -19.13 8.42
C PRO A 152 6.61 -20.24 9.42
N GLU A 153 7.33 -21.26 8.94
CA GLU A 153 7.77 -22.42 9.75
C GLU A 153 8.57 -22.05 11.01
N ARG A 154 9.21 -20.87 11.00
CA ARG A 154 10.03 -20.36 12.12
C ARG A 154 9.22 -19.68 13.23
N GLY A 155 7.89 -19.61 13.11
CA GLY A 155 7.03 -18.78 13.95
C GLY A 155 6.91 -17.35 13.45
N GLY A 156 5.97 -16.60 14.02
CA GLY A 156 5.57 -15.26 13.60
C GLY A 156 4.47 -15.25 12.54
N ARG A 157 4.34 -14.12 11.87
CA ARG A 157 3.31 -13.87 10.85
C ARG A 157 3.86 -13.16 9.62
N TRP A 158 3.12 -13.27 8.53
CA TRP A 158 3.34 -12.49 7.32
C TRP A 158 2.39 -11.29 7.32
N LEU A 159 2.93 -10.10 7.07
CA LEU A 159 2.16 -8.86 6.96
C LEU A 159 2.33 -8.31 5.55
N GLU A 160 1.24 -8.23 4.79
CA GLU A 160 1.23 -7.63 3.45
C GLU A 160 1.58 -6.14 3.54
N VAL A 161 2.71 -5.74 2.97
CA VAL A 161 3.24 -4.36 3.00
C VAL A 161 3.20 -3.69 1.64
N SER A 162 2.95 -4.47 0.60
CA SER A 162 2.66 -3.99 -0.74
C SER A 162 1.75 -4.96 -1.47
N SER A 163 0.94 -4.39 -2.36
CA SER A 163 0.17 -5.09 -3.36
C SER A 163 0.45 -4.38 -4.69
N ALA A 164 1.15 -5.06 -5.60
CA ALA A 164 1.53 -4.57 -6.91
C ALA A 164 0.57 -5.14 -7.95
N SER A 165 -0.18 -4.29 -8.64
CA SER A 165 -1.28 -4.69 -9.52
C SER A 165 -1.13 -4.12 -10.93
N ASN A 166 -1.46 -4.94 -11.93
CA ASN A 166 -1.71 -4.52 -13.30
C ASN A 166 -3.23 -4.43 -13.52
N PHE A 167 -3.73 -3.25 -13.88
CA PHE A 167 -5.16 -3.02 -14.13
C PHE A 167 -5.53 -3.13 -15.61
N GLU A 168 -4.55 -3.42 -16.47
CA GLU A 168 -4.68 -3.29 -17.91
C GLU A 168 -5.33 -1.93 -18.28
N ALA A 169 -6.28 -1.95 -19.21
CA ALA A 169 -7.03 -0.76 -19.61
C ALA A 169 -8.23 -0.42 -18.70
N PHE A 170 -8.43 -1.09 -17.55
CA PHE A 170 -9.64 -0.91 -16.74
C PHE A 170 -9.81 0.54 -16.27
N GLN A 171 -8.76 1.12 -15.70
CA GLN A 171 -8.81 2.47 -15.15
C GLN A 171 -8.77 3.52 -16.26
N SER A 172 -7.89 3.34 -17.25
CA SER A 172 -7.74 4.27 -18.38
C SER A 172 -9.04 4.40 -19.17
N ARG A 173 -9.78 3.31 -19.40
CA ARG A 173 -11.13 3.35 -20.00
C ARG A 173 -12.14 4.16 -19.21
N ARG A 174 -12.10 4.07 -17.87
CA ARG A 174 -13.04 4.77 -16.99
C ARG A 174 -12.77 6.27 -16.89
N ILE A 175 -11.53 6.70 -17.10
CA ILE A 175 -11.14 8.12 -17.03
C ILE A 175 -10.91 8.74 -18.41
N GLY A 176 -11.07 7.98 -19.50
CA GLY A 176 -10.84 8.48 -20.86
C GLY A 176 -9.37 8.71 -21.22
N LEU A 177 -8.42 8.22 -20.41
CA LEU A 177 -6.98 8.36 -20.63
C LEU A 177 -6.53 7.47 -21.78
N ARG A 178 -5.91 8.06 -22.80
CA ARG A 178 -5.42 7.35 -23.98
C ARG A 178 -3.97 7.72 -24.29
N TYR A 179 -3.37 6.99 -25.20
CA TYR A 179 -2.10 7.36 -25.83
C TYR A 179 -2.19 7.17 -27.35
N ARG A 180 -1.29 7.79 -28.10
CA ARG A 180 -1.10 7.50 -29.53
C ARG A 180 0.24 6.79 -29.73
N PRO A 181 0.26 5.58 -30.31
CA PRO A 181 1.52 4.91 -30.65
C PRO A 181 2.34 5.77 -31.61
N GLU A 182 1.69 6.32 -32.64
CA GLU A 182 2.25 7.37 -33.48
C GLU A 182 1.32 8.59 -33.60
N ARG A 183 1.87 9.80 -33.80
CA ARG A 183 1.09 11.05 -33.82
C ARG A 183 -0.11 11.05 -34.78
N HIS A 184 0.00 10.31 -35.88
CA HIS A 184 -1.01 10.22 -36.92
C HIS A 184 -1.96 9.02 -36.78
N GLU A 185 -1.70 8.13 -35.82
CA GLU A 185 -2.53 6.97 -35.55
C GLU A 185 -3.69 7.30 -34.61
N SER A 186 -4.60 6.32 -34.50
CA SER A 186 -5.73 6.42 -33.58
C SER A 186 -5.25 6.32 -32.14
N ALA A 187 -5.93 7.02 -31.24
CA ALA A 187 -5.61 6.92 -29.82
C ALA A 187 -6.16 5.63 -29.23
N GLU A 188 -5.34 4.93 -28.46
CA GLU A 188 -5.65 3.67 -27.79
C GLU A 188 -5.60 3.84 -26.26
N TYR A 189 -6.19 2.91 -25.52
CA TYR A 189 -6.13 2.94 -24.06
C TYR A 189 -4.81 2.33 -23.60
N LEU A 190 -4.04 3.08 -22.82
CA LEU A 190 -2.83 2.59 -22.17
C LEU A 190 -3.16 1.75 -20.93
N HIS A 191 -2.15 1.06 -20.39
CA HIS A 191 -2.29 0.28 -19.16
C HIS A 191 -1.80 1.04 -17.94
N THR A 192 -2.48 0.85 -16.81
CA THR A 192 -2.10 1.45 -15.52
C THR A 192 -1.70 0.37 -14.52
N LEU A 193 -0.70 0.68 -13.69
CA LEU A 193 -0.22 -0.19 -12.63
C LEU A 193 0.01 0.63 -11.37
N ASN A 194 -0.14 0.02 -10.20
CA ASN A 194 0.31 0.61 -8.95
C ASN A 194 0.91 -0.42 -8.01
N ALA A 195 1.72 0.04 -7.06
CA ALA A 195 2.17 -0.74 -5.93
C ALA A 195 2.38 0.15 -4.71
N SER A 196 2.38 -0.46 -3.52
CA SER A 196 2.84 0.25 -2.32
C SER A 196 4.37 0.15 -2.25
N GLY A 197 5.07 1.27 -2.09
CA GLY A 197 6.53 1.31 -1.93
C GLY A 197 6.99 1.95 -0.61
N THR A 198 6.35 1.78 0.54
CA THR A 198 5.50 0.67 1.04
C THR A 198 4.35 1.21 1.91
N ALA A 199 3.48 0.32 2.43
CA ALA A 199 2.53 0.69 3.48
C ALA A 199 3.25 0.83 4.84
N LEU A 200 3.31 2.06 5.38
CA LEU A 200 4.15 2.37 6.55
C LEU A 200 3.73 1.61 7.83
N PRO A 201 2.44 1.46 8.20
CA PRO A 201 2.10 0.87 9.50
C PRO A 201 2.62 -0.56 9.67
N ARG A 202 2.41 -1.42 8.67
CA ARG A 202 2.84 -2.82 8.71
C ARG A 202 4.36 -2.97 8.62
N VAL A 203 5.04 -2.10 7.85
CA VAL A 203 6.52 -2.04 7.86
C VAL A 203 7.05 -1.58 9.22
N MET A 204 6.39 -0.62 9.87
CA MET A 204 6.76 -0.19 11.22
C MET A 204 6.62 -1.33 12.23
N VAL A 205 5.53 -2.12 12.16
CA VAL A 205 5.39 -3.33 13.00
C VAL A 205 6.58 -4.27 12.80
N ALA A 206 6.89 -4.62 11.55
CA ALA A 206 8.01 -5.50 11.25
C ALA A 206 9.36 -4.94 11.70
N LEU A 207 9.60 -3.63 11.54
CA LEU A 207 10.82 -2.97 12.03
C LEU A 207 10.96 -3.08 13.55
N LEU A 208 9.90 -2.72 14.27
CA LEU A 208 9.92 -2.71 15.73
C LEU A 208 10.10 -4.14 16.27
N GLU A 209 9.42 -5.12 15.68
CA GLU A 209 9.50 -6.51 16.13
C GLU A 209 10.81 -7.19 15.73
N TYR A 210 11.33 -6.96 14.52
CA TYR A 210 12.54 -7.61 14.01
C TYR A 210 13.82 -7.03 14.62
N TYR A 211 13.85 -5.71 14.86
CA TYR A 211 15.02 -5.02 15.40
C TYR A 211 14.98 -4.77 16.92
N GLN A 212 14.01 -5.36 17.64
CA GLN A 212 13.98 -5.29 19.10
C GLN A 212 15.20 -6.00 19.72
N ASN A 213 15.71 -5.43 20.80
CA ASN A 213 16.76 -5.99 21.63
C ASN A 213 16.15 -6.56 22.91
N GLY A 214 16.87 -7.49 23.57
CA GLY A 214 16.38 -8.14 24.80
C GLY A 214 16.16 -7.20 26.00
N ASP A 215 16.67 -5.96 25.93
CA ASP A 215 16.48 -4.90 26.93
C ASP A 215 15.30 -3.95 26.61
N GLY A 216 14.52 -4.26 25.57
CA GLY A 216 13.35 -3.47 25.15
C GLY A 216 13.67 -2.26 24.28
N THR A 217 14.95 -2.04 23.94
CA THR A 217 15.34 -1.03 22.94
C THR A 217 15.24 -1.58 21.53
N ILE A 218 15.35 -0.70 20.54
CA ILE A 218 15.24 -1.08 19.13
C ILE A 218 16.46 -0.57 18.38
N THR A 219 17.14 -1.47 17.68
CA THR A 219 18.26 -1.12 16.81
C THR A 219 17.74 -0.41 15.57
N VAL A 220 18.27 0.76 15.25
CA VAL A 220 17.88 1.48 14.02
C VAL A 220 18.65 0.89 12.83
N PRO A 221 17.96 0.40 11.79
CA PRO A 221 18.60 -0.07 10.56
C PRO A 221 19.55 0.98 10.00
N GLU A 222 20.73 0.58 9.54
CA GLU A 222 21.78 1.50 9.09
C GLU A 222 21.28 2.47 8.01
N VAL A 223 20.44 1.99 7.10
CA VAL A 223 19.86 2.78 6.00
C VAL A 223 18.91 3.90 6.48
N LEU A 224 18.37 3.80 7.70
CA LEU A 224 17.48 4.82 8.29
C LEU A 224 18.23 5.85 9.11
N ARG A 225 19.43 5.54 9.62
CA ARG A 225 20.20 6.44 10.51
C ARG A 225 20.43 7.84 9.92
N PRO A 226 20.75 8.03 8.61
CA PRO A 226 20.89 9.35 8.02
C PRO A 226 19.62 10.21 8.11
N TYR A 227 18.44 9.58 8.09
CA TYR A 227 17.13 10.25 8.21
C TYR A 227 16.75 10.52 9.67
N MET A 228 17.47 9.92 10.63
CA MET A 228 17.26 10.06 12.07
C MET A 228 18.43 10.78 12.77
N GLY A 229 19.18 11.63 12.06
CA GLY A 229 20.27 12.41 12.64
C GLY A 229 21.45 11.55 13.16
N GLY A 230 21.64 10.36 12.61
CA GLY A 230 22.65 9.39 13.04
C GLY A 230 22.24 8.53 14.25
N GLN A 231 20.99 8.62 14.71
CA GLN A 231 20.50 7.80 15.82
C GLN A 231 20.60 6.30 15.47
N GLU A 232 21.34 5.54 16.29
CA GLU A 232 21.57 4.11 16.07
C GLU A 232 20.62 3.21 16.83
N ARG A 233 19.93 3.76 17.84
CA ARG A 233 19.11 3.03 18.78
C ARG A 233 17.95 3.89 19.27
N ILE A 234 16.76 3.30 19.34
CA ILE A 234 15.58 3.87 19.99
C ILE A 234 15.53 3.32 21.40
N GLU A 235 15.60 4.20 22.39
CA GLU A 235 15.46 3.83 23.80
C GLU A 235 13.99 3.56 24.13
N GLY A 236 13.75 2.49 24.89
CA GLY A 236 12.46 2.30 25.55
C GLY A 236 12.35 3.31 26.69
N HIS A 237 11.38 4.21 26.62
CA HIS A 237 10.97 4.97 27.81
C HIS A 237 9.99 4.13 28.62
N ASP A 238 9.84 4.48 29.89
CA ASP A 238 9.03 3.83 30.92
C ASP A 238 7.85 2.98 30.37
N PRO A 239 7.62 1.77 30.89
CA PRO A 239 6.56 0.90 30.39
C PRO A 239 5.23 1.64 30.26
N VAL A 240 4.77 1.81 29.02
CA VAL A 240 3.46 2.40 28.67
C VAL A 240 2.52 1.31 28.17
N GLY A 241 1.30 1.27 28.72
CA GLY A 241 0.28 0.27 28.38
C GLY A 241 0.20 -0.90 29.37
N GLU A 242 -0.27 -2.06 28.90
CA GLU A 242 -0.63 -3.21 29.74
C GLU A 242 0.50 -3.77 30.62
N SER A 243 1.75 -3.49 30.27
CA SER A 243 2.93 -3.82 31.08
C SER A 243 2.99 -3.04 32.40
N ALA A 244 2.32 -1.89 32.53
CA ALA A 244 2.10 -1.21 33.80
C ALA A 244 0.93 -1.81 34.62
N VAL A 245 -0.10 -2.39 33.98
CA VAL A 245 -1.22 -3.07 34.67
C VAL A 245 -0.96 -4.55 34.96
N GLY A 246 0.08 -5.15 34.38
CA GLY A 246 0.55 -6.51 34.66
C GLY A 246 1.67 -6.61 35.72
N ALA A 247 2.23 -5.48 36.16
CA ALA A 247 3.26 -5.43 37.20
C ALA A 247 2.70 -5.53 38.64
N GLY A 248 1.39 -5.78 38.79
CA GLY A 248 0.82 -6.23 40.05
C GLY A 248 1.43 -7.57 40.42
N ARG A 249 2.22 -7.61 41.50
CA ARG A 249 2.69 -8.86 42.11
C ARG A 249 1.48 -9.80 42.24
N ARG A 250 1.56 -10.99 41.65
CA ARG A 250 0.73 -12.11 42.06
C ARG A 250 1.13 -12.43 43.51
N GLU A 251 0.37 -11.94 44.48
CA GLU A 251 0.24 -12.60 45.78
C GLU A 251 -0.62 -13.85 45.64
#